data_AF-A0A7C4EP22-F1
#
_entry.id   AF-A0A7C4EP22-F1
#
_cell.length_a   1.000
_cell.length_b   1.000
_cell.length_c   1.000
_cell.angle_alpha   90.00
_cell.angle_beta   90.00
_cell.angle_gamma   90.00
#
_symmetry.space_group_name_H-M   'P 1'
#
loop_
_entity.id
_entity.type
_entity.pdbx_description
1 polymer ?
#
loop_
_entity_poly.entity_id
_entity_poly.type
_entity_poly.pdbx_seq_one_letter_code
_entity_poly.pdbx_strand_id
1 'polypeptide(L)'
;MSKAWIKEKLPEFVRDMMRDLCLATDILESQFTMFDQTNQVSFEVLHDLLGEEMNKGLLWRLKDTAHHLFRNDGKQDLAGQFLDWSIGYIFHETMKLKEDAYQQQNYGPWFRDLMDRELPEAEHDISRELFQVVLQT
;
A
#
# COMPACT_ATOMS: atom_id res chain seq x y z
N MET A 1 -7.50 -6.31 23.34
CA MET A 1 -6.86 -5.56 24.45
C MET A 1 -7.94 -4.96 25.34
N SER A 2 -7.73 -4.87 26.65
CA SER A 2 -8.74 -4.26 27.54
C SER A 2 -8.78 -2.74 27.33
N LYS A 3 -9.97 -2.13 27.37
CA LYS A 3 -10.13 -0.68 27.20
C LYS A 3 -9.36 0.13 28.25
N ALA A 4 -9.24 -0.40 29.46
CA ALA A 4 -8.49 0.22 30.55
C ALA A 4 -6.99 0.34 30.22
N TRP A 5 -6.41 -0.69 29.61
CA TRP A 5 -4.98 -0.71 29.25
C TRP A 5 -4.67 0.27 28.11
N ILE A 6 -5.53 0.34 27.09
CA ILE A 6 -5.37 1.32 25.99
C ILE A 6 -5.41 2.75 26.54
N LYS A 7 -6.34 3.03 27.46
CA LYS A 7 -6.47 4.35 28.08
C LYS A 7 -5.25 4.72 28.92
N GLU A 8 -4.66 3.76 29.64
CA GLU A 8 -3.43 3.96 30.40
C GLU A 8 -2.24 4.27 29.49
N LYS A 9 -2.18 3.63 28.32
CA LYS A 9 -1.11 3.75 27.33
C LYS A 9 -1.37 4.76 26.22
N LEU A 10 -2.41 5.58 26.34
CA LEU A 10 -2.84 6.51 25.30
C LEU A 10 -1.69 7.42 24.80
N PRO A 11 -0.82 8.01 25.65
CA PRO A 11 0.28 8.83 25.17
C PRO A 11 1.27 8.06 24.29
N GLU A 12 1.57 6.81 24.63
CA GLU A 12 2.43 5.95 23.84
C GLU A 12 1.82 5.63 22.48
N PHE A 13 0.54 5.25 22.45
CA PHE A 13 -0.17 4.97 21.19
C PHE A 13 -0.23 6.21 20.28
N VAL A 14 -0.53 7.39 20.82
CA VAL A 14 -0.58 8.63 20.03
C VAL A 14 0.80 8.98 19.46
N ARG A 15 1.85 8.88 20.28
CA ARG A 15 3.23 9.12 19.83
C ARG A 15 3.63 8.14 18.73
N ASP A 16 3.35 6.86 18.92
CA ASP A 16 3.74 5.82 17.96
C ASP A 16 2.94 5.95 16.65
N MET A 17 1.65 6.27 16.72
CA MET A 17 0.84 6.59 15.54
C MET A 17 1.41 7.78 14.75
N MET A 18 1.76 8.88 15.42
CA MET A 18 2.32 10.05 14.75
C MET A 18 3.68 9.75 14.13
N ARG A 19 4.56 9.03 14.83
CA ARG A 19 5.85 8.60 14.30
C ARG A 19 5.67 7.74 13.06
N ASP A 20 4.84 6.70 13.16
CA ASP A 20 4.65 5.73 12.08
C ASP A 20 3.97 6.37 10.87
N LEU A 21 3.08 7.34 11.08
CA LEU A 21 2.51 8.17 9.99
C LEU A 21 3.60 8.97 9.28
N CYS A 22 4.46 9.70 10.00
CA CYS A 22 5.54 10.46 9.38
C CYS A 22 6.51 9.56 8.59
N LEU A 23 6.87 8.40 9.16
CA LEU A 23 7.74 7.43 8.48
C LEU A 23 7.09 6.86 7.23
N ALA A 24 5.80 6.52 7.28
CA ALA A 24 5.08 6.00 6.12
C ALA A 24 4.96 7.06 5.02
N THR A 25 4.69 8.32 5.38
CA THR A 25 4.66 9.44 4.43
C THR A 25 6.00 9.64 3.76
N ASP A 26 7.11 9.67 4.51
CA ASP A 26 8.46 9.83 3.95
C ASP A 26 8.80 8.70 2.94
N ILE A 27 8.47 7.45 3.29
CA ILE A 27 8.65 6.31 2.39
C ILE A 27 7.80 6.48 1.12
N LEU A 28 6.53 6.83 1.24
CA LEU A 28 5.64 7.00 0.08
C LEU A 28 6.08 8.18 -0.80
N GLU A 29 6.50 9.30 -0.22
CA GLU A 29 7.04 10.46 -0.95
C GLU A 29 8.31 10.10 -1.73
N SER A 30 9.17 9.23 -1.17
CA SER A 30 10.32 8.71 -1.91
C SER A 30 9.90 7.89 -3.14
N GLN A 31 8.80 7.13 -3.05
CA GLN A 31 8.27 6.37 -4.18
C GLN A 31 7.65 7.27 -5.24
N PHE A 32 6.95 8.35 -4.85
CA PHE A 32 6.48 9.36 -5.79
C PHE A 32 7.64 10.03 -6.54
N THR A 33 8.68 10.43 -5.81
CA THR A 33 9.88 11.02 -6.42
C THR A 33 10.58 10.06 -7.37
N MET A 34 10.68 8.78 -7.01
CA MET A 34 11.23 7.73 -7.88
C MET A 34 10.37 7.54 -9.12
N PHE A 35 9.05 7.55 -8.98
CA PHE A 35 8.12 7.42 -10.09
C PHE A 35 8.26 8.58 -11.08
N ASP A 36 8.35 9.83 -10.60
CA ASP A 36 8.54 11.00 -11.46
C ASP A 36 9.84 10.92 -12.29
N GLN A 37 10.86 10.22 -11.77
CA GLN A 37 12.16 10.08 -12.43
C GLN A 37 12.25 8.87 -13.37
N THR A 38 11.56 7.78 -13.03
CA THR A 38 11.76 6.45 -13.65
C THR A 38 10.51 5.84 -14.25
N ASN A 39 9.35 6.46 -14.01
CA ASN A 39 8.01 5.93 -14.31
C ASN A 39 7.75 4.55 -13.67
N GLN A 40 8.38 4.29 -12.53
CA GLN A 40 8.29 3.04 -11.77
C GLN A 40 8.25 3.31 -10.26
N VAL A 41 7.55 2.46 -9.53
CA VAL A 41 7.60 2.36 -8.07
C VAL A 41 8.20 1.02 -7.66
N SER A 42 8.80 0.93 -6.47
CA SER A 42 9.44 -0.29 -5.99
C SER A 42 8.42 -1.23 -5.34
N PHE A 43 8.22 -2.41 -5.95
CA PHE A 43 7.44 -3.50 -5.34
C PHE A 43 7.97 -3.87 -3.94
N GLU A 44 9.28 -4.02 -3.77
CA GLU A 44 9.89 -4.45 -2.50
C GLU A 44 9.59 -3.45 -1.37
N VAL A 45 9.74 -2.15 -1.65
CA VAL A 45 9.44 -1.10 -0.67
C VAL A 45 7.97 -1.12 -0.27
N LEU A 46 7.07 -1.24 -1.24
CA LEU A 46 5.62 -1.30 -0.96
C LEU A 46 5.24 -2.60 -0.24
N HIS A 47 5.87 -3.72 -0.58
CA HIS A 47 5.71 -4.99 0.11
C HIS A 47 6.11 -4.88 1.57
N ASP A 48 7.29 -4.34 1.87
CA ASP A 48 7.78 -4.16 3.25
C ASP A 48 6.93 -3.16 4.04
N LEU A 49 6.47 -2.10 3.38
CA LEU A 49 5.61 -1.08 4.00
C LEU A 49 4.27 -1.66 4.48
N LEU A 50 3.72 -2.61 3.73
CA LEU A 50 2.46 -3.31 4.07
C LEU A 50 2.72 -4.53 4.98
N GLY A 51 3.76 -5.28 4.68
CA GLY A 51 4.04 -6.62 5.21
C GLY A 51 2.94 -7.63 4.92
N GLU A 52 2.92 -8.68 5.72
CA GLU A 52 1.99 -9.79 5.64
C GLU A 52 1.22 -9.94 6.97
N GLU A 53 0.15 -10.73 6.97
CA GLU A 53 -0.66 -10.94 8.18
C GLU A 53 0.17 -11.45 9.37
N MET A 54 1.13 -12.34 9.10
CA MET A 54 2.04 -12.91 10.10
C MET A 54 3.26 -12.03 10.38
N ASN A 55 3.57 -11.06 9.52
CA ASN A 55 4.69 -10.14 9.66
C ASN A 55 4.30 -8.73 9.19
N LYS A 56 3.62 -8.00 10.06
CA LYS A 56 2.97 -6.72 9.73
C LYS A 56 3.99 -5.62 9.44
N GLY A 57 3.84 -4.99 8.27
CA GLY A 57 4.60 -3.81 7.88
C GLY A 57 4.18 -2.56 8.64
N LEU A 58 4.85 -1.45 8.35
CA LEU A 58 4.63 -0.17 9.01
C LEU A 58 3.18 0.33 8.85
N LEU A 59 2.63 0.35 7.62
CA LEU A 59 1.27 0.83 7.37
C LEU A 59 0.21 -0.07 8.03
N TRP A 60 0.45 -1.37 8.11
CA TRP A 60 -0.47 -2.27 8.83
C TRP A 60 -0.49 -1.94 10.32
N ARG A 61 0.68 -1.82 10.95
CA ARG A 61 0.80 -1.45 12.37
C ARG A 61 0.21 -0.07 12.65
N LEU A 62 0.40 0.88 11.75
CA LEU A 62 -0.19 2.22 11.83
C LEU A 62 -1.73 2.16 11.80
N LYS A 63 -2.29 1.43 10.84
CA LYS A 63 -3.74 1.18 10.74
C LYS A 63 -4.30 0.54 12.01
N ASP A 64 -3.66 -0.49 12.53
CA ASP A 64 -4.13 -1.17 13.75
C ASP A 64 -4.06 -0.25 14.97
N THR A 65 -2.99 0.55 15.08
CA THR A 65 -2.84 1.57 16.13
C THR A 65 -3.96 2.61 16.06
N ALA A 66 -4.28 3.12 14.86
CA ALA A 66 -5.37 4.07 14.64
C ALA A 66 -6.74 3.47 15.00
N HIS A 67 -7.01 2.23 14.57
CA HIS A 67 -8.24 1.52 14.94
C HIS A 67 -8.40 1.41 16.45
N HIS A 68 -7.30 1.11 17.16
CA HIS A 68 -7.33 0.99 18.61
C HIS A 68 -7.60 2.31 19.31
N LEU A 69 -7.00 3.40 18.83
CA LEU A 69 -7.13 4.75 19.37
C LEU A 69 -8.54 5.33 19.16
N PHE A 70 -9.09 5.24 17.96
CA PHE A 70 -10.25 6.05 17.58
C PHE A 70 -11.60 5.32 17.60
N ARG A 71 -11.61 3.98 17.69
CA ARG A 71 -12.87 3.19 17.70
C ARG A 71 -13.30 2.68 19.07
N ASN A 72 -12.42 2.65 20.09
CA ASN A 72 -12.69 1.94 21.34
C ASN A 72 -13.25 2.80 22.48
N ASP A 73 -12.99 4.11 22.47
CA ASP A 73 -13.45 5.04 23.48
C ASP A 73 -14.79 5.62 23.05
N GLY A 74 -15.86 5.32 23.79
CA GLY A 74 -17.25 5.69 23.47
C GLY A 74 -17.56 7.20 23.38
N LYS A 75 -16.52 8.05 23.35
CA LYS A 75 -16.57 9.43 22.90
C LYS A 75 -16.07 9.46 21.45
N GLN A 76 -16.98 9.21 20.52
CA GLN A 76 -16.70 9.26 19.09
C GLN A 76 -16.45 10.70 18.65
N ASP A 77 -15.19 11.13 18.73
CA ASP A 77 -14.74 12.34 18.05
C ASP A 77 -14.70 12.08 16.54
N LEU A 78 -15.34 12.94 15.76
CA LEU A 78 -15.39 12.82 14.31
C LEU A 78 -14.00 12.98 13.69
N ALA A 79 -13.14 13.83 14.25
CA ALA A 79 -11.79 14.03 13.75
C ALA A 79 -10.96 12.74 13.85
N GLY A 80 -11.05 12.04 14.98
CA GLY A 80 -10.42 10.73 15.16
C GLY A 80 -10.92 9.68 14.16
N GLN A 81 -12.22 9.64 13.88
CA GLN A 81 -12.80 8.73 12.88
C GLN A 81 -12.32 9.04 11.45
N PHE A 82 -12.24 10.32 11.08
CA PHE A 82 -11.71 10.71 9.77
C PHE A 82 -10.23 10.34 9.64
N LEU A 83 -9.44 10.51 10.69
CA LEU A 83 -8.04 10.11 10.67
C LEU A 83 -7.88 8.59 10.53
N ASP A 84 -8.65 7.82 11.29
CA ASP A 84 -8.70 6.37 11.20
C ASP A 84 -9.07 5.87 9.80
N TRP A 85 -10.12 6.45 9.22
CA TRP A 85 -10.52 6.16 7.84
C TRP A 85 -9.45 6.54 6.83
N SER A 86 -8.82 7.70 6.97
CA SER A 86 -7.76 8.15 6.06
C SER A 86 -6.56 7.20 6.09
N ILE A 87 -6.14 6.77 7.28
CA ILE A 87 -5.05 5.80 7.44
C ILE A 87 -5.43 4.45 6.83
N GLY A 88 -6.66 3.98 7.09
CA GLY A 88 -7.17 2.75 6.46
C GLY A 88 -7.22 2.84 4.94
N TYR A 89 -7.61 3.99 4.41
CA TYR A 89 -7.66 4.24 2.96
C TYR A 89 -6.26 4.23 2.34
N ILE A 90 -5.29 4.93 2.95
CA ILE A 90 -3.87 4.90 2.53
C ILE A 90 -3.37 3.46 2.47
N PHE A 91 -3.61 2.65 3.52
CA PHE A 91 -3.22 1.24 3.55
C PHE A 91 -3.77 0.47 2.34
N HIS A 92 -5.06 0.63 2.01
CA HIS A 92 -5.68 -0.08 0.91
C HIS A 92 -5.23 0.40 -0.47
N GLU A 93 -5.03 1.70 -0.67
CA GLU A 93 -4.48 2.22 -1.94
C GLU A 93 -3.02 1.80 -2.11
N THR A 94 -2.22 1.75 -1.05
CA THR A 94 -0.86 1.17 -1.11
C THR A 94 -0.88 -0.31 -1.46
N MET A 95 -1.86 -1.09 -0.98
CA MET A 95 -2.01 -2.49 -1.41
C MET A 95 -2.21 -2.62 -2.91
N LYS A 96 -3.08 -1.79 -3.50
CA LYS A 96 -3.30 -1.78 -4.96
C LYS A 96 -2.03 -1.40 -5.70
N LEU A 97 -1.40 -0.30 -5.29
CA LEU A 97 -0.16 0.18 -5.88
C LEU A 97 0.96 -0.88 -5.83
N LYS A 98 1.03 -1.67 -4.76
CA LYS A 98 1.98 -2.79 -4.65
C LYS A 98 1.70 -3.88 -5.70
N GLU A 99 0.43 -4.24 -5.91
CA GLU A 99 0.07 -5.22 -6.95
C GLU A 99 0.35 -4.67 -8.36
N ASP A 100 0.05 -3.39 -8.62
CA ASP A 100 0.36 -2.72 -9.88
C ASP A 100 1.88 -2.71 -10.15
N ALA A 101 2.67 -2.36 -9.13
CA ALA A 101 4.13 -2.43 -9.18
C ALA A 101 4.63 -3.85 -9.50
N TYR A 102 4.04 -4.87 -8.87
CA TYR A 102 4.39 -6.26 -9.12
C TYR A 102 4.13 -6.65 -10.59
N GLN A 103 2.96 -6.29 -11.12
CA GLN A 103 2.59 -6.61 -12.50
C GLN A 103 3.49 -5.91 -13.51
N GLN A 104 3.79 -4.62 -13.30
CA GLN A 104 4.69 -3.86 -14.18
C GLN A 104 6.11 -4.44 -14.19
N GLN A 105 6.62 -4.86 -13.03
CA GLN A 105 7.98 -5.40 -12.91
C GLN A 105 8.11 -6.84 -13.42
N ASN A 106 7.12 -7.70 -13.20
CA ASN A 106 7.22 -9.13 -13.49
C ASN A 106 6.56 -9.53 -14.82
N TYR A 107 5.39 -8.96 -15.14
CA TYR A 107 4.64 -9.32 -16.34
C TYR A 107 4.93 -8.37 -17.52
N GLY A 108 5.12 -7.08 -17.25
CA GLY A 108 5.42 -6.08 -18.28
C GLY A 108 6.57 -6.48 -19.22
N PRO A 109 7.75 -6.90 -18.72
CA PRO A 109 8.85 -7.33 -19.57
C PRO A 109 8.52 -8.55 -20.43
N TRP A 110 7.80 -9.52 -19.86
CA TRP A 110 7.41 -10.74 -20.56
C TRP A 110 6.45 -10.47 -21.71
N PHE A 111 5.45 -9.60 -21.51
CA PHE A 111 4.54 -9.22 -22.60
C PHE A 111 5.25 -8.43 -23.70
N ARG A 112 6.20 -7.55 -23.36
CA ARG A 112 7.02 -6.86 -24.38
C ARG A 112 7.81 -7.85 -25.24
N ASP A 113 8.44 -8.84 -24.61
CA ASP A 113 9.15 -9.91 -25.32
C ASP A 113 8.20 -10.77 -26.18
N LEU A 114 6.99 -11.09 -25.72
CA LEU A 114 5.99 -11.78 -26.53
C LEU A 114 5.56 -10.98 -27.77
N MET A 115 5.41 -9.67 -27.63
CA MET A 115 5.03 -8.79 -28.73
C MET A 115 6.11 -8.70 -29.82
N ASP A 116 7.38 -8.91 -29.46
CA ASP A 116 8.51 -8.88 -30.39
C ASP A 116 8.76 -10.24 -31.09
N ARG A 117 8.08 -11.31 -30.67
CA ARG A 117 8.23 -12.66 -31.24
C ARG A 117 7.34 -12.85 -32.46
N GLU A 118 7.84 -13.60 -33.44
CA GLU A 118 6.99 -14.16 -34.50
C GLU A 118 6.12 -15.28 -33.92
N LEU A 119 4.85 -14.94 -33.66
CA LEU A 119 3.82 -15.85 -33.18
C LEU A 119 2.76 -16.05 -34.26
N PRO A 120 2.01 -17.17 -34.24
CA PRO A 120 0.80 -17.27 -35.06
C PRO A 120 -0.22 -16.18 -34.66
N GLU A 121 -1.08 -15.80 -35.61
CA GLU A 121 -1.96 -14.63 -35.50
C GLU A 121 -2.86 -14.67 -34.26
N ALA A 122 -3.42 -15.84 -33.92
CA ALA A 122 -4.30 -16.01 -32.78
C ALA A 122 -3.59 -15.74 -31.43
N GLU A 123 -2.37 -16.25 -31.26
CA GLU A 123 -1.56 -16.02 -30.06
C GLU A 123 -1.10 -14.57 -29.97
N HIS A 124 -0.85 -13.91 -31.10
CA HIS A 124 -0.47 -12.51 -31.15
C HIS A 124 -1.64 -11.58 -30.77
N ASP A 125 -2.87 -11.90 -31.20
CA ASP A 125 -4.07 -11.15 -30.82
C ASP A 125 -4.35 -11.26 -29.30
N ILE A 126 -4.27 -12.46 -28.75
CA ILE A 126 -4.43 -12.69 -27.30
C ILE A 126 -3.35 -11.94 -26.51
N SER A 127 -2.09 -11.98 -26.98
CA SER A 127 -0.97 -11.29 -26.31
C SER A 127 -1.20 -9.78 -26.26
N ARG A 128 -1.75 -9.18 -27.32
CA ARG A 128 -2.07 -7.75 -27.38
C ARG A 128 -3.18 -7.37 -26.42
N GLU A 129 -4.24 -8.17 -26.33
CA GLU A 129 -5.35 -7.93 -25.39
C GLU A 129 -4.88 -8.01 -23.93
N LEU A 130 -4.08 -9.02 -23.59
CA LEU A 130 -3.56 -9.17 -22.24
C LEU A 130 -2.55 -8.07 -21.87
N PHE A 131 -1.75 -7.59 -22.83
CA PHE A 131 -0.84 -6.47 -22.59
C PHE A 131 -1.59 -5.16 -22.26
N GLN A 132 -2.78 -4.93 -22.83
CA GLN A 132 -3.63 -3.77 -22.48
C GLN A 132 -4.03 -3.77 -21.00
N VAL A 133 -4.21 -4.94 -20.39
CA VAL A 133 -4.53 -5.04 -18.95
C VAL A 133 -3.34 -4.57 -18.12
N VAL A 134 -2.12 -4.93 -18.50
CA VAL A 134 -0.90 -4.47 -17.83
C VAL A 134 -0.67 -2.98 -18.06
N LEU A 135 -1.14 -2.37 -19.14
CA LEU A 135 -1.01 -0.93 -19.34
C LEU A 135 -1.98 -0.08 -18.50
N GLN A 136 -2.97 -0.72 -17.85
CA GLN A 136 -3.92 -0.03 -16.96
C GLN A 136 -3.44 0.07 -15.51
N THR A 137 -2.28 -0.53 -15.20
CA THR A 137 -1.63 -0.50 -13.88
C THR A 137 -0.44 0.44 -13.87
#